data_AF-A0A3R7MGS7-F1
#
_entry.id   AF-A0A3R7MGS7-F1
#
_cell.length_a   1.000
_cell.length_b   1.000
_cell.length_c   1.000
_cell.angle_alpha   90.00
_cell.angle_beta   90.00
_cell.angle_gamma   90.00
#
_symmetry.space_group_name_H-M   'P 1'
#
loop_
_entity.id
_entity.type
_entity.pdbx_description
1 polymer ?
#
loop_
_entity_poly.entity_id
_entity_poly.type
_entity_poly.pdbx_seq_one_letter_code
_entity_poly.pdbx_strand_id
1 'polypeptide(L)'
;MRSLMTWRVGPLGIRAVVVTLLCILLNILALYFMRRLFPGLWGGSHPRRTRGHGASRDGSSKRKHKGHDGEGRMDNSLPTLLLLLGIPGSGKTTWVNQYVERCDRSFVVVREDSIQGNVAADKNDPSWETQVREAMLGDIVRRLKEKQNVVVDDCLRVMDEDFRRGIIETAPACRLLVKHFPIKAFYAHARLSRDAEEANGRRCLTEIELEELEMAFDKARASMKLEGWKPLLSVVHSRSKHV
;
A
#
# COMPACT_ATOMS: atom_id res chain seq x y z
N MET A 1 19.49 5.94 54.83
CA MET A 1 20.48 6.77 54.10
C MET A 1 21.05 5.94 52.95
N ARG A 2 20.67 6.23 51.70
CA ARG A 2 21.21 5.56 50.50
C ARG A 2 22.27 6.47 49.86
N SER A 3 23.50 5.96 49.79
CA SER A 3 24.64 6.64 49.19
C SER A 3 24.49 6.66 47.68
N LEU A 4 24.37 7.86 47.10
CA LEU A 4 24.41 8.08 45.65
C LEU A 4 25.87 7.99 45.19
N MET A 5 26.23 6.87 44.56
CA MET A 5 27.47 6.71 43.81
C MET A 5 27.46 7.64 42.59
N THR A 6 28.06 8.82 42.73
CA THR A 6 28.40 9.67 41.60
C THR A 6 29.60 9.07 40.87
N TRP A 7 29.37 8.51 39.67
CA TRP A 7 30.44 8.11 38.77
C TRP A 7 31.17 9.36 38.27
N ARG A 8 32.35 9.64 38.84
CA ARG A 8 33.27 10.63 38.27
C ARG A 8 33.84 10.06 36.98
N VAL A 9 33.28 10.47 35.85
CA VAL A 9 33.93 10.27 34.54
C VAL A 9 35.18 11.14 34.56
N GLY A 10 36.33 10.51 34.78
CA GLY A 10 37.61 11.21 34.74
C GLY A 10 37.86 11.86 33.38
N PRO A 11 38.77 12.85 33.30
CA PRO A 11 39.06 13.59 32.07
C PRO A 11 39.50 12.72 30.87
N LEU A 12 39.88 11.46 31.10
CA LEU A 12 40.16 10.46 30.08
C LEU A 12 38.90 9.93 29.37
N GLY A 13 37.78 9.78 30.08
CA GLY A 13 36.52 9.28 29.49
C GLY A 13 35.88 10.30 28.54
N ILE A 14 35.99 11.59 28.86
CA ILE A 14 35.50 12.68 28.01
C ILE A 14 36.25 12.70 26.67
N ARG A 15 37.59 12.49 26.71
CA ARG A 15 38.41 12.42 25.48
C ARG A 15 38.00 11.25 24.58
N ALA A 16 37.73 10.08 25.16
CA ALA A 16 37.29 8.92 24.39
C ALA A 16 35.93 9.15 23.71
N VAL A 17 34.97 9.74 24.42
CA VAL A 17 33.64 10.07 23.88
C VAL A 17 33.73 11.12 22.76
N VAL A 18 34.57 12.13 22.91
CA VAL A 18 34.77 13.14 21.87
C VAL A 18 35.40 12.52 20.61
N VAL A 19 36.37 11.63 20.76
CA VAL A 19 37.01 10.92 19.63
C VAL A 19 36.01 10.01 18.92
N THR A 20 35.17 9.27 19.64
CA THR A 20 34.17 8.39 19.01
C THR A 20 33.11 9.19 18.24
N LEU A 21 32.64 10.31 18.79
CA LEU A 21 31.70 11.20 18.10
C LEU A 21 32.32 11.80 16.82
N LEU A 22 33.59 12.20 16.88
CA LEU A 22 34.33 12.68 15.71
C LEU A 22 34.44 11.60 14.61
N CYS A 23 34.74 10.35 14.99
CA CYS A 23 34.80 9.24 14.04
C CYS A 23 33.43 8.95 13.39
N ILE A 24 32.34 9.03 14.15
CA ILE A 24 30.97 8.85 13.61
C ILE A 24 30.65 9.98 12.63
N LEU A 25 30.95 11.23 12.99
CA LEU A 25 30.71 12.39 12.13
C LEU A 25 31.47 12.29 10.81
N LEU A 26 32.75 11.90 10.86
CA LEU A 26 33.58 11.70 9.67
C LEU A 26 33.04 10.59 8.76
N ASN A 27 32.53 9.49 9.32
CA ASN A 27 31.89 8.43 8.53
C ASN A 27 30.62 8.91 7.83
N ILE A 28 29.78 9.69 8.52
CA ILE A 28 28.57 10.27 7.91
C ILE A 28 28.94 11.24 6.79
N LEU A 29 29.96 12.09 7.01
CA LEU A 29 30.45 13.02 5.98
C LEU A 29 31.00 12.27 4.77
N ALA A 30 31.78 11.22 4.99
CA ALA A 30 32.33 10.39 3.91
C ALA A 30 31.20 9.74 3.09
N LEU A 31 30.18 9.17 3.74
CA LEU A 31 29.01 8.62 3.06
C LEU A 31 28.23 9.68 2.28
N TYR A 32 28.08 10.88 2.84
CA TYR A 32 27.44 12.01 2.16
C TYR A 32 28.23 12.44 0.92
N PHE A 33 29.55 12.59 1.02
CA PHE A 33 30.42 12.94 -0.09
C PHE A 33 30.45 11.86 -1.16
N MET A 34 30.51 10.57 -0.78
CA MET A 34 30.44 9.45 -1.72
C MET A 34 29.13 9.45 -2.51
N ARG A 35 27.99 9.73 -1.86
CA ARG A 35 26.69 9.87 -2.55
C ARG A 35 26.62 11.08 -3.46
N ARG A 36 27.27 12.19 -3.07
CA ARG A 36 27.21 13.46 -3.82
C ARG A 36 28.17 13.50 -5.01
N LEU A 37 29.35 12.89 -4.88
CA LEU A 37 30.40 12.92 -5.91
C LEU A 37 30.32 11.74 -6.89
N PHE A 38 29.74 10.60 -6.48
CA PHE A 38 29.61 9.42 -7.33
C PHE A 38 28.15 8.93 -7.50
N PRO A 39 27.20 9.77 -7.96
CA PRO A 39 25.83 9.35 -8.19
C PRO A 39 25.69 8.26 -9.27
N GLY A 40 26.71 8.06 -10.13
CA GLY A 40 26.73 7.07 -11.21
C GLY A 40 27.17 5.65 -10.83
N LEU A 41 27.67 5.41 -9.62
CA LEU A 41 28.10 4.07 -9.18
C LEU A 41 26.97 3.23 -8.55
N TRP A 42 25.83 3.85 -8.23
CA TRP A 42 24.67 3.21 -7.57
C TRP A 42 23.37 3.32 -8.39
N GLY A 43 23.43 3.79 -9.64
CA GLY A 43 22.29 3.96 -10.53
C GLY A 43 22.44 3.19 -11.84
N GLY A 44 22.00 1.93 -11.84
CA GLY A 44 21.91 1.10 -13.05
C GLY A 44 20.88 1.63 -14.04
N SER A 45 21.38 2.41 -15.00
CA SER A 45 21.00 2.44 -16.42
C SER A 45 19.53 2.63 -16.81
N HIS A 46 19.18 3.89 -17.10
CA HIS A 46 18.57 4.32 -18.37
C HIS A 46 18.95 5.81 -18.59
N PRO A 47 19.04 6.36 -19.83
CA PRO A 47 18.31 5.98 -21.04
C PRO A 47 19.15 5.99 -22.36
N ARG A 48 18.66 5.32 -23.41
CA ARG A 48 18.97 5.74 -24.79
C ARG A 48 17.72 5.65 -25.66
N ARG A 49 17.11 6.81 -25.89
CA ARG A 49 16.41 7.13 -27.14
C ARG A 49 17.46 7.56 -28.16
N THR A 50 17.41 7.00 -29.37
CA THR A 50 17.62 7.74 -30.62
C THR A 50 17.00 6.97 -31.79
N ARG A 51 16.16 7.69 -32.56
CA ARG A 51 15.92 7.74 -34.02
C ARG A 51 16.37 6.52 -34.86
N GLY A 52 15.61 5.96 -35.79
CA GLY A 52 14.75 6.61 -36.81
C GLY A 52 15.39 6.42 -38.21
N HIS A 53 14.60 5.96 -39.19
CA HIS A 53 14.90 5.63 -40.61
C HIS A 53 15.66 4.32 -40.85
N GLY A 54 15.34 3.45 -41.82
CA GLY A 54 14.39 3.46 -42.93
C GLY A 54 14.76 2.29 -43.87
N ALA A 55 13.88 2.02 -44.85
CA ALA A 55 14.07 1.17 -46.03
C ALA A 55 13.74 -0.35 -45.93
N SER A 56 12.53 -0.66 -46.42
CA SER A 56 12.23 -1.65 -47.47
C SER A 56 12.84 -3.04 -47.41
N ARG A 57 11.97 -4.05 -47.31
CA ARG A 57 11.93 -5.12 -48.33
C ARG A 57 10.66 -5.95 -48.23
N ASP A 58 9.95 -5.97 -49.35
CA ASP A 58 8.96 -6.98 -49.71
C ASP A 58 9.52 -8.38 -49.52
N GLY A 59 8.69 -9.25 -48.96
CA GLY A 59 9.03 -10.64 -48.68
C GLY A 59 7.79 -11.42 -48.31
N SER A 60 6.99 -11.74 -49.34
CA SER A 60 5.88 -12.68 -49.24
C SER A 60 6.36 -14.01 -48.65
N SER A 61 5.96 -14.32 -47.42
CA SER A 61 5.95 -15.71 -46.96
C SER A 61 4.68 -15.96 -46.15
N LYS A 62 3.80 -16.77 -46.76
CA LYS A 62 2.67 -17.40 -46.09
C LYS A 62 3.22 -18.33 -45.00
N ARG A 63 3.23 -17.88 -43.76
CA ARG A 63 3.27 -18.76 -42.59
C ARG A 63 2.01 -18.53 -41.77
N LYS A 64 1.09 -19.49 -41.88
CA LYS A 64 -0.01 -19.71 -40.94
C LYS A 64 0.61 -19.97 -39.57
N HIS A 65 0.79 -18.92 -38.77
CA HIS A 65 0.82 -19.06 -37.33
C HIS A 65 -0.60 -18.81 -36.84
N LYS A 66 -1.18 -19.90 -36.33
CA LYS A 66 -2.42 -19.96 -35.57
C LYS A 66 -2.23 -19.01 -34.38
N GLY A 67 -2.73 -17.78 -34.53
CA GLY A 67 -2.76 -16.79 -33.47
C GLY A 67 -3.60 -17.35 -32.33
N HIS A 68 -2.94 -17.61 -31.21
CA HIS A 68 -3.61 -17.81 -29.94
C HIS A 68 -4.10 -16.42 -29.51
N ASP A 69 -5.27 -16.03 -30.01
CA ASP A 69 -5.91 -14.79 -29.61
C ASP A 69 -6.17 -14.82 -28.11
N GLY A 70 -5.66 -13.82 -27.39
CA GLY A 70 -6.35 -13.31 -26.21
C GLY A 70 -5.65 -13.38 -24.85
N GLU A 71 -4.32 -13.48 -24.75
CA GLU A 71 -3.67 -13.03 -23.50
C GLU A 71 -3.63 -11.50 -23.46
N GLY A 72 -4.58 -10.91 -22.74
CA GLY A 72 -4.29 -9.77 -21.87
C GLY A 72 -4.19 -8.39 -22.49
N ARG A 73 -4.97 -8.06 -23.54
CA ARG A 73 -5.38 -6.65 -23.68
C ARG A 73 -6.32 -6.37 -22.51
N MET A 74 -5.81 -5.77 -21.44
CA MET A 74 -6.68 -5.20 -20.41
C MET A 74 -7.65 -4.27 -21.14
N ASP A 75 -8.92 -4.64 -21.10
CA ASP A 75 -10.01 -3.84 -21.62
C ASP A 75 -10.00 -2.53 -20.81
N ASN A 76 -9.38 -1.49 -21.35
CA ASN A 76 -9.22 -0.18 -20.70
C ASN A 76 -10.56 0.56 -20.57
N SER A 77 -11.67 -0.10 -20.90
CA SER A 77 -13.03 0.44 -20.87
C SER A 77 -13.66 0.40 -19.47
N LEU A 78 -13.24 -0.54 -18.61
CA LEU A 78 -13.85 -0.72 -17.29
C LEU A 78 -13.04 -0.05 -16.16
N PRO A 79 -13.72 0.68 -15.25
CA PRO A 79 -13.06 1.21 -14.06
C PRO A 79 -12.54 0.07 -13.17
N THR A 80 -11.55 0.38 -12.35
CA THR A 80 -10.93 -0.55 -11.41
C THR A 80 -11.37 -0.21 -10.00
N LEU A 81 -11.82 -1.22 -9.26
CA LEU A 81 -11.98 -1.16 -7.82
C LEU A 81 -10.86 -1.96 -7.16
N LEU A 82 -10.03 -1.29 -6.37
CA LEU A 82 -8.94 -1.88 -5.61
C LEU A 82 -9.25 -1.86 -4.12
N LEU A 83 -9.31 -3.03 -3.48
CA LEU A 83 -9.39 -3.14 -2.02
C LEU A 83 -8.00 -3.33 -1.42
N LEU A 84 -7.71 -2.62 -0.33
CA LEU A 84 -6.49 -2.82 0.46
C LEU A 84 -6.80 -3.70 1.66
N LEU A 85 -6.53 -5.00 1.54
CA LEU A 85 -6.79 -5.96 2.61
C LEU A 85 -5.58 -6.04 3.55
N GLY A 86 -5.76 -5.68 4.81
CA GLY A 86 -4.73 -5.75 5.86
C GLY A 86 -5.19 -5.14 7.18
N ILE A 87 -4.60 -5.59 8.29
CA ILE A 87 -4.92 -5.06 9.63
C ILE A 87 -4.38 -3.61 9.83
N PRO A 88 -4.85 -2.85 10.83
CA PRO A 88 -4.24 -1.57 11.21
C PRO A 88 -2.72 -1.71 11.41
N GLY A 89 -1.92 -0.68 11.07
CA GLY A 89 -0.45 -0.76 11.17
C GLY A 89 0.27 -1.57 10.08
N SER A 90 -0.46 -2.24 9.19
CA SER A 90 0.13 -3.02 8.08
C SER A 90 0.82 -2.18 6.98
N GLY A 91 0.59 -0.86 6.96
CA GLY A 91 1.19 0.05 5.99
C GLY A 91 0.34 0.32 4.74
N LYS A 92 -0.95 -0.02 4.74
CA LYS A 92 -1.90 0.26 3.65
C LYS A 92 -1.88 1.72 3.21
N THR A 93 -2.11 2.64 4.15
CA THR A 93 -2.17 4.08 3.89
C THR A 93 -0.85 4.61 3.33
N THR A 94 0.28 4.17 3.88
CA THR A 94 1.61 4.53 3.35
C THR A 94 1.78 4.03 1.91
N TRP A 95 1.39 2.78 1.65
CA TRP A 95 1.50 2.19 0.32
C TRP A 95 0.60 2.88 -0.70
N VAL A 96 -0.66 3.17 -0.38
CA VAL A 96 -1.60 3.79 -1.32
C VAL A 96 -1.19 5.22 -1.67
N ASN A 97 -0.71 5.99 -0.68
CA ASN A 97 -0.20 7.33 -0.93
C ASN A 97 0.98 7.30 -1.93
N GLN A 98 1.92 6.37 -1.74
CA GLN A 98 3.05 6.20 -2.66
C GLN A 98 2.61 5.67 -4.03
N TYR A 99 1.68 4.73 -4.05
CA TYR A 99 1.18 4.12 -5.29
C TYR A 99 0.46 5.15 -6.16
N VAL A 100 -0.43 5.95 -5.58
CA VAL A 100 -1.15 7.01 -6.31
C VAL A 100 -0.19 8.09 -6.78
N GLU A 101 0.77 8.49 -5.93
CA GLU A 101 1.73 9.55 -6.29
C GLU A 101 2.67 9.14 -7.42
N ARG A 102 3.20 7.90 -7.38
CA ARG A 102 4.32 7.44 -8.20
C ARG A 102 3.94 6.52 -9.35
N CYS A 103 2.86 5.75 -9.20
CA CYS A 103 2.49 4.70 -10.15
C CYS A 103 1.23 5.05 -10.94
N ASP A 104 0.14 5.40 -10.25
CA ASP A 104 -1.15 5.63 -10.91
C ASP A 104 -2.01 6.69 -10.20
N ARG A 105 -1.99 7.91 -10.75
CA ARG A 105 -2.76 9.06 -10.25
C ARG A 105 -4.25 9.02 -10.60
N SER A 106 -4.70 8.04 -11.37
CA SER A 106 -6.11 7.92 -11.76
C SER A 106 -7.00 7.37 -10.64
N PHE A 107 -6.40 6.75 -9.63
CA PHE A 107 -7.12 6.21 -8.48
C PHE A 107 -7.55 7.31 -7.52
N VAL A 108 -8.84 7.29 -7.17
CA VAL A 108 -9.36 8.08 -6.06
C VAL A 108 -9.42 7.21 -4.81
N VAL A 109 -8.84 7.70 -3.72
CA VAL A 109 -8.81 7.01 -2.43
C VAL A 109 -10.08 7.31 -1.66
N VAL A 110 -10.80 6.27 -1.27
CA VAL A 110 -11.98 6.33 -0.39
C VAL A 110 -11.56 5.79 0.98
N ARG A 111 -11.77 6.60 2.02
CA ARG A 111 -11.48 6.27 3.43
C ARG A 111 -12.71 6.50 4.28
N GLU A 112 -12.93 5.66 5.28
CA GLU A 112 -14.06 5.85 6.20
C GLU A 112 -13.99 7.21 6.91
N ASP A 113 -12.79 7.62 7.38
CA ASP A 113 -12.56 8.92 8.04
C ASP A 113 -13.06 10.12 7.21
N SER A 114 -12.95 10.04 5.88
CA SER A 114 -13.41 11.11 4.98
C SER A 114 -14.93 11.16 4.80
N ILE A 115 -15.63 10.08 5.16
CA ILE A 115 -17.08 9.91 5.01
C ILE A 115 -17.78 10.17 6.33
N GLN A 116 -17.17 9.83 7.47
CA GLN A 116 -17.73 10.09 8.80
C GLN A 116 -18.14 11.56 9.00
N GLY A 117 -17.37 12.51 8.44
CA GLY A 117 -17.68 13.94 8.52
C GLY A 117 -18.96 14.37 7.79
N ASN A 118 -19.51 13.52 6.93
CA ASN A 118 -20.70 13.80 6.12
C ASN A 118 -21.95 13.06 6.60
N VAL A 119 -21.85 12.23 7.64
CA VAL A 119 -22.98 11.49 8.21
C VAL A 119 -23.69 12.37 9.25
N ALA A 120 -25.01 12.49 9.13
CA ALA A 120 -25.83 13.37 9.97
C ALA A 120 -26.10 12.81 11.37
N ALA A 121 -26.06 11.48 11.54
CA ALA A 121 -26.26 10.84 12.83
C ALA A 121 -25.09 11.09 13.79
N ASP A 122 -25.40 11.16 15.08
CA ASP A 122 -24.40 11.19 16.14
C ASP A 122 -23.67 9.83 16.20
N LYS A 123 -22.38 9.83 16.53
CA LYS A 123 -21.57 8.60 16.67
C LYS A 123 -22.12 7.64 17.73
N ASN A 124 -22.89 8.15 18.68
CA ASN A 124 -23.52 7.34 19.72
C ASN A 124 -24.85 6.71 19.27
N ASP A 125 -25.36 7.04 18.08
CA ASP A 125 -26.59 6.48 17.54
C ASP A 125 -26.32 5.05 17.00
N PRO A 126 -27.12 4.04 17.37
CA PRO A 126 -26.96 2.68 16.85
C PRO A 126 -27.09 2.58 15.32
N SER A 127 -27.74 3.55 14.67
CA SER A 127 -27.84 3.62 13.21
C SER A 127 -26.60 4.22 12.53
N TRP A 128 -25.69 4.84 13.28
CA TRP A 128 -24.54 5.55 12.73
C TRP A 128 -23.65 4.65 11.86
N GLU A 129 -23.32 3.46 12.37
CA GLU A 129 -22.52 2.46 11.65
C GLU A 129 -23.16 2.03 10.33
N THR A 130 -24.48 1.93 10.31
CA THR A 130 -25.24 1.58 9.10
C THR A 130 -25.18 2.71 8.09
N GLN A 131 -25.35 3.96 8.53
CA GLN A 131 -25.29 5.13 7.66
C GLN A 131 -23.89 5.36 7.08
N VAL A 132 -22.83 5.19 7.87
CA VAL A 132 -21.43 5.27 7.40
C VAL A 132 -21.19 4.22 6.31
N ARG A 133 -21.64 2.98 6.56
CA ARG A 133 -21.53 1.88 5.58
C ARG A 133 -22.22 2.21 4.27
N GLU A 134 -23.48 2.66 4.34
CA GLU A 134 -24.27 3.00 3.15
C GLU A 134 -23.70 4.20 2.39
N ALA A 135 -23.23 5.23 3.11
CA ALA A 135 -22.58 6.38 2.50
C ALA A 135 -21.28 5.98 1.78
N MET A 136 -20.49 5.10 2.39
CA MET A 136 -19.27 4.57 1.79
C MET A 136 -19.53 3.71 0.56
N LEU A 137 -20.51 2.81 0.64
CA LEU A 137 -20.96 2.03 -0.50
C LEU A 137 -21.42 2.95 -1.64
N GLY A 138 -22.25 3.95 -1.32
CA GLY A 138 -22.78 4.93 -2.26
C GLY A 138 -21.69 5.73 -2.96
N ASP A 139 -20.67 6.20 -2.23
CA ASP A 139 -19.55 6.94 -2.82
C ASP A 139 -18.72 6.06 -3.78
N ILE A 140 -18.44 4.81 -3.39
CA ILE A 140 -17.73 3.86 -4.25
C ILE A 140 -18.52 3.62 -5.54
N VAL A 141 -19.80 3.28 -5.44
CA VAL A 141 -20.66 2.98 -6.60
C VAL A 141 -20.79 4.19 -7.51
N ARG A 142 -20.99 5.40 -6.95
CA ARG A 142 -21.09 6.64 -7.72
C ARG A 142 -19.82 6.88 -8.54
N ARG A 143 -18.64 6.77 -7.93
CA ARG A 143 -17.35 6.95 -8.62
C ARG A 143 -17.12 5.93 -9.72
N LEU A 144 -17.50 4.66 -9.48
CA LEU A 144 -17.40 3.62 -10.49
C LEU A 144 -18.35 3.89 -11.68
N LYS A 145 -19.56 4.41 -11.44
CA LYS A 145 -20.49 4.85 -12.52
C LYS A 145 -19.91 6.00 -13.34
N GLU A 146 -19.17 6.90 -12.69
CA GLU A 146 -18.39 7.98 -13.33
C GLU A 146 -17.10 7.48 -14.02
N LYS A 147 -16.90 6.15 -14.10
CA LYS A 147 -15.73 5.48 -14.70
C LYS A 147 -14.39 5.85 -14.03
N GLN A 148 -14.42 6.25 -12.75
CA GLN A 148 -13.21 6.51 -11.97
C GLN A 148 -12.63 5.22 -11.41
N ASN A 149 -11.30 5.11 -11.35
CA ASN A 149 -10.64 4.06 -10.59
C ASN A 149 -10.73 4.40 -9.10
N VAL A 150 -11.11 3.43 -8.28
CA VAL A 150 -11.35 3.61 -6.85
C VAL A 150 -10.43 2.69 -6.07
N VAL A 151 -9.79 3.22 -5.04
CA VAL A 151 -9.08 2.41 -4.04
C VAL A 151 -9.70 2.64 -2.67
N VAL A 152 -10.04 1.54 -1.99
CA VAL A 152 -10.63 1.58 -0.65
C VAL A 152 -9.53 1.31 0.37
N ASP A 153 -9.21 2.34 1.15
CA ASP A 153 -8.25 2.29 2.26
C ASP A 153 -9.03 2.28 3.58
N ASP A 154 -9.56 1.10 3.91
CA ASP A 154 -10.23 0.84 5.18
C ASP A 154 -9.90 -0.57 5.67
N CYS A 155 -9.81 -0.76 6.99
CA CYS A 155 -9.50 -2.07 7.56
C CYS A 155 -10.75 -2.95 7.71
N LEU A 156 -11.76 -2.45 8.41
CA LEU A 156 -12.88 -3.24 8.89
C LEU A 156 -13.87 -3.55 7.76
N ARG A 157 -14.23 -2.53 6.97
CA ARG A 157 -15.18 -2.66 5.85
C ARG A 157 -14.64 -3.60 4.78
N VAL A 158 -13.34 -3.53 4.50
CA VAL A 158 -12.72 -4.42 3.51
C VAL A 158 -12.72 -5.89 3.99
N MET A 159 -12.63 -6.14 5.30
CA MET A 159 -12.71 -7.49 5.87
C MET A 159 -14.15 -8.00 5.98
N ASP A 160 -15.14 -7.12 6.05
CA ASP A 160 -16.57 -7.46 6.10
C ASP A 160 -17.08 -8.03 4.76
N GLU A 161 -17.64 -9.24 4.81
CA GLU A 161 -18.18 -9.92 3.64
C GLU A 161 -19.45 -9.28 3.11
N ASP A 162 -20.33 -8.81 4.00
CA ASP A 162 -21.60 -8.20 3.58
C ASP A 162 -21.35 -6.87 2.86
N PHE A 163 -20.36 -6.11 3.32
CA PHE A 163 -19.92 -4.90 2.62
C PHE A 163 -19.40 -5.22 1.21
N ARG A 164 -18.51 -6.21 1.06
CA ARG A 164 -17.97 -6.58 -0.26
C ARG A 164 -19.05 -7.10 -1.20
N ARG A 165 -19.97 -7.92 -0.69
CA ARG A 165 -21.11 -8.42 -1.45
C ARG A 165 -22.01 -7.27 -1.90
N GLY A 166 -22.31 -6.32 -1.01
CA GLY A 166 -23.04 -5.11 -1.34
C GLY A 166 -22.40 -4.34 -2.49
N ILE A 167 -21.06 -4.27 -2.56
CA ILE A 167 -20.37 -3.64 -3.69
C ILE A 167 -20.59 -4.45 -4.97
N ILE A 168 -20.38 -5.76 -4.93
CA ILE A 168 -20.52 -6.65 -6.10
C ILE A 168 -21.94 -6.57 -6.69
N GLU A 169 -22.95 -6.49 -5.83
CA GLU A 169 -24.37 -6.45 -6.23
C GLU A 169 -24.80 -5.08 -6.80
N THR A 170 -24.22 -3.98 -6.30
CA THR A 170 -24.69 -2.62 -6.63
C THR A 170 -23.80 -1.85 -7.61
N ALA A 171 -22.52 -2.22 -7.72
CA ALA A 171 -21.57 -1.54 -8.58
C ALA A 171 -21.81 -1.89 -10.07
N PRO A 172 -21.52 -0.95 -10.99
CA PRO A 172 -21.43 -1.30 -12.40
C PRO A 172 -20.29 -2.30 -12.64
N ALA A 173 -20.30 -2.96 -13.80
CA ALA A 173 -19.22 -3.85 -14.22
C ALA A 173 -17.86 -3.14 -14.09
N CYS A 174 -16.97 -3.72 -13.29
CA CYS A 174 -15.65 -3.16 -12.99
C CYS A 174 -14.63 -4.27 -12.77
N ARG A 175 -13.35 -3.90 -12.78
CA ARG A 175 -12.27 -4.82 -12.45
C ARG A 175 -12.09 -4.87 -10.94
N LEU A 176 -12.35 -6.03 -10.35
CA LEU A 176 -12.21 -6.27 -8.91
C LEU A 176 -10.77 -6.71 -8.58
N LEU A 177 -10.01 -5.84 -7.94
CA LEU A 177 -8.63 -6.09 -7.52
C LEU A 177 -8.48 -6.02 -6.00
N VAL A 178 -7.54 -6.80 -5.47
CA VAL A 178 -7.17 -6.77 -4.05
C VAL A 178 -5.65 -6.71 -3.87
N LYS A 179 -5.17 -5.80 -3.03
CA LYS A 179 -3.80 -5.77 -2.55
C LYS A 179 -3.75 -6.28 -1.12
N HIS A 180 -3.04 -7.38 -0.91
CA HIS A 180 -2.87 -7.99 0.41
C HIS A 180 -1.67 -7.38 1.14
N PHE A 181 -1.84 -7.14 2.43
CA PHE A 181 -0.79 -6.74 3.38
C PHE A 181 -0.72 -7.74 4.54
N PRO A 182 -0.16 -8.95 4.29
CA PRO A 182 -0.05 -9.98 5.31
C PRO A 182 1.04 -9.59 6.31
N ILE A 183 0.64 -8.99 7.41
CA ILE A 183 1.50 -8.68 8.55
C ILE A 183 0.95 -9.41 9.78
N LYS A 184 1.83 -9.92 10.64
CA LYS A 184 1.41 -10.50 11.92
C LYS A 184 1.00 -9.41 12.91
N ALA A 185 0.04 -9.73 13.77
CA ALA A 185 -0.47 -8.85 14.82
C ALA A 185 0.65 -8.20 15.63
N PHE A 186 1.64 -8.99 16.07
CA PHE A 186 2.81 -8.51 16.82
C PHE A 186 3.56 -7.35 16.11
N TYR A 187 3.82 -7.48 14.81
CA TYR A 187 4.52 -6.43 14.05
C TYR A 187 3.64 -5.20 13.81
N ALA A 188 2.34 -5.41 13.62
CA ALA A 188 1.39 -4.30 13.51
C ALA A 188 1.28 -3.52 14.83
N HIS A 189 1.19 -4.23 15.95
CA HIS A 189 1.16 -3.67 17.29
C HIS A 189 2.40 -2.81 17.55
N ALA A 190 3.60 -3.33 17.32
CA ALA A 190 4.84 -2.59 17.51
C ALA A 190 4.90 -1.27 16.70
N ARG A 191 4.32 -1.25 15.49
CA ARG A 191 4.21 -0.02 14.69
C ARG A 191 3.21 0.96 15.29
N LEU A 192 2.03 0.48 15.65
CA LEU A 192 0.97 1.30 16.23
C LEU A 192 1.35 1.88 17.58
N SER A 193 2.05 1.12 18.43
CA SER A 193 2.53 1.61 19.73
C SER A 193 3.50 2.78 19.55
N ARG A 194 4.46 2.66 18.64
CA ARG A 194 5.40 3.76 18.33
C ARG A 194 4.66 4.98 17.77
N ASP A 195 3.74 4.77 16.83
CA ASP A 195 2.98 5.87 16.25
C ASP A 195 2.07 6.55 17.31
N ALA A 196 1.58 5.81 18.31
CA ALA A 196 0.77 6.35 19.41
C ALA A 196 1.61 7.16 20.42
N GLU A 197 2.84 6.75 20.70
CA GLU A 197 3.81 7.52 21.49
C GLU A 197 4.13 8.87 20.82
N GLU A 198 4.27 8.88 19.48
CA GLU A 198 4.55 10.08 18.71
C GLU A 198 3.32 11.01 18.54
N ALA A 199 2.10 10.44 18.49
CA ALA A 199 0.89 11.17 18.11
C ALA A 199 0.03 11.69 19.28
N ASN A 200 0.50 11.61 20.53
CA ASN A 200 -0.16 12.19 21.73
C ASN A 200 -1.68 11.89 21.82
N GLY A 201 -2.07 10.61 21.90
CA GLY A 201 -3.39 10.23 22.41
C GLY A 201 -4.38 9.58 21.44
N ARG A 202 -3.93 9.02 20.31
CA ARG A 202 -4.79 8.05 19.58
C ARG A 202 -4.90 6.75 20.36
N ARG A 203 -6.11 6.18 20.45
CA ARG A 203 -6.34 4.82 20.98
C ARG A 203 -5.47 3.84 20.20
N CYS A 204 -4.54 3.19 20.89
CA CYS A 204 -3.80 2.05 20.35
C CYS A 204 -4.66 0.80 20.51
N LEU A 205 -4.74 -0.02 19.46
CA LEU A 205 -5.34 -1.36 19.58
C LEU A 205 -4.42 -2.23 20.42
N THR A 206 -5.03 -3.08 21.24
CA THR A 206 -4.36 -4.11 22.01
C THR A 206 -3.86 -5.23 21.10
N GLU A 207 -2.92 -6.02 21.60
CA GLU A 207 -2.42 -7.19 20.88
C GLU A 207 -3.54 -8.20 20.57
N ILE A 208 -4.43 -8.44 21.53
CA ILE A 208 -5.59 -9.35 21.37
C ILE A 208 -6.52 -8.85 20.25
N GLU A 209 -6.89 -7.57 20.25
CA GLU A 209 -7.72 -6.99 19.17
C GLU A 209 -7.04 -7.14 17.79
N LEU A 210 -5.71 -7.05 17.72
CA LEU A 210 -4.98 -7.24 16.47
C LEU A 210 -4.88 -8.71 16.03
N GLU A 211 -4.78 -9.65 16.97
CA GLU A 211 -4.86 -11.09 16.69
C GLU A 211 -6.24 -11.48 16.14
N GLU A 212 -7.31 -10.93 16.71
CA GLU A 212 -8.67 -11.10 16.18
C GLU A 212 -8.80 -10.56 14.74
N LEU A 213 -8.22 -9.39 14.48
CA LEU A 213 -8.17 -8.81 13.13
C LEU A 213 -7.28 -9.61 12.18
N GLU A 214 -6.22 -10.27 12.65
CA GLU A 214 -5.42 -11.18 11.85
C GLU A 214 -6.23 -12.41 11.41
N MET A 215 -7.01 -12.99 12.32
CA MET A 215 -7.94 -14.07 11.99
C MET A 215 -9.00 -13.61 10.98
N ALA A 216 -9.56 -12.41 11.17
CA ALA A 216 -10.52 -11.82 10.24
C ALA A 216 -9.90 -11.57 8.86
N PHE A 217 -8.63 -11.13 8.81
CA PHE A 217 -7.87 -10.96 7.57
C PHE A 217 -7.73 -12.29 6.81
N ASP A 218 -7.36 -13.38 7.49
CA ASP A 218 -7.19 -14.69 6.84
C ASP A 218 -8.52 -15.24 6.34
N LYS A 219 -9.61 -15.05 7.10
CA LYS A 219 -10.98 -15.39 6.67
C LYS A 219 -11.38 -14.60 5.42
N ALA A 220 -11.23 -13.27 5.44
CA ALA A 220 -11.55 -12.40 4.31
C ALA A 220 -10.71 -12.73 3.07
N ARG A 221 -9.42 -13.03 3.26
CA ARG A 221 -8.51 -13.46 2.17
C ARG A 221 -8.99 -14.75 1.50
N ALA A 222 -9.54 -15.69 2.26
CA ALA A 222 -10.07 -16.93 1.72
C ALA A 222 -11.38 -16.67 0.95
N SER A 223 -12.33 -15.92 1.52
CA SER A 223 -13.62 -15.63 0.90
C SER A 223 -13.48 -14.77 -0.37
N MET A 224 -12.59 -13.77 -0.37
CA MET A 224 -12.35 -12.91 -1.54
C MET A 224 -11.91 -13.68 -2.79
N LYS A 225 -11.22 -14.82 -2.63
CA LYS A 225 -10.89 -15.68 -3.78
C LYS A 225 -12.13 -16.29 -4.43
N LEU A 226 -13.12 -16.67 -3.61
CA LEU A 226 -14.39 -17.25 -4.04
C LEU A 226 -15.31 -16.17 -4.64
N GLU A 227 -15.25 -14.95 -4.11
CA GLU A 227 -15.97 -13.77 -4.60
C GLU A 227 -15.42 -13.22 -5.94
N GLY A 228 -14.30 -13.75 -6.44
CA GLY A 228 -13.74 -13.37 -7.74
C GLY A 228 -12.75 -12.19 -7.73
N TRP A 229 -12.28 -11.76 -6.55
CA TRP A 229 -11.25 -10.72 -6.45
C TRP A 229 -9.90 -11.22 -6.98
N LYS A 230 -9.29 -10.43 -7.87
CA LYS A 230 -7.97 -10.77 -8.42
C LYS A 230 -6.86 -10.07 -7.64
N PRO A 231 -5.76 -10.76 -7.28
CA PRO A 231 -4.62 -10.09 -6.67
C PRO A 231 -4.08 -9.00 -7.58
N LEU A 232 -3.78 -7.82 -7.02
CA LEU A 232 -3.00 -6.81 -7.72
C LEU A 232 -1.60 -7.38 -7.93
N LEU A 233 -1.32 -7.83 -9.16
CA LEU A 233 0.00 -8.32 -9.54
C LEU A 233 1.00 -7.19 -9.37
N SER A 234 1.98 -7.36 -8.48
CA SER A 234 3.19 -6.55 -8.55
C SER A 234 3.83 -6.82 -9.90
N VAL A 235 4.31 -5.79 -10.61
CA VAL A 235 5.01 -5.86 -11.92
C VAL A 235 6.34 -6.66 -11.84
N VAL A 236 6.54 -7.46 -10.81
CA VAL A 236 7.74 -8.23 -10.54
C VAL A 236 7.54 -9.65 -11.08
N HIS A 237 8.16 -9.89 -12.25
CA HIS A 237 8.45 -11.19 -12.88
C HIS A 237 7.41 -11.80 -13.84
N SER A 238 7.17 -11.11 -14.95
CA SER A 238 7.00 -11.76 -16.26
C SER A 238 8.35 -11.79 -16.99
N ARG A 239 9.39 -12.37 -16.39
CA ARG A 239 10.55 -12.82 -17.17
C ARG A 239 10.10 -14.07 -17.89
N SER A 240 9.86 -13.94 -19.20
CA SER A 240 9.42 -15.06 -20.02
C SER A 240 10.43 -16.21 -19.89
N LYS A 241 9.91 -17.40 -19.57
CA LYS A 241 10.64 -18.63 -19.83
C LYS A 241 10.56 -18.85 -21.34
N HIS A 242 11.53 -18.34 -22.08
CA HIS A 242 11.90 -18.95 -23.34
C HIS A 242 12.85 -20.11 -23.01
N VAL A 243 12.33 -21.32 -23.16
CA VAL A 243 13.09 -22.50 -23.58
C VAL A 243 12.55 -22.88 -24.95
#